data_AF-A0A852BJL4-F1
#
_entry.id   AF-A0A852BJL4-F1
#
_cell.length_a   1.000
_cell.length_b   1.000
_cell.length_c   1.000
_cell.angle_alpha   90.00
_cell.angle_beta   90.00
_cell.angle_gamma   90.00
#
_symmetry.space_group_name_H-M   'P 1'
#
loop_
_entity.id
_entity.type
_entity.pdbx_description
1 polymer ?
#
loop_
_entity_poly.entity_id
_entity_poly.type
_entity_poly.pdbx_seq_one_letter_code
_entity_poly.pdbx_strand_id
1 'polypeptide(L)'
;QLHRRGFRCLHGVDGSAGMLEQARSTGLYQELRLCVLGKEPLPAPAEHYDAVTVVGALGEGQVPSTVLPELLRVTKPGGFLCLTTRSNPSNLRYKAELEVALGHLEQSGAWQKLLAQEVEYWERATNEEESTQGTGYISGVVYIYQKCPVPHLEER
;
A
#
# COMPACT_ATOMS: atom_id res chain seq x y z
N GLN A 1 10.67 -6.89 10.41
CA GLN A 1 11.22 -7.93 9.51
C GLN A 1 12.06 -7.33 8.37
N LEU A 2 11.61 -6.27 7.68
CA LEU A 2 12.36 -5.60 6.61
C LEU A 2 13.80 -5.23 7.01
N HIS A 3 13.97 -4.56 8.16
CA HIS A 3 15.29 -4.25 8.69
C HIS A 3 16.18 -5.49 8.83
N ARG A 4 15.65 -6.60 9.38
CA ARG A 4 16.43 -7.85 9.50
C ARG A 4 16.84 -8.44 8.14
N ARG A 5 16.06 -8.19 7.08
CA ARG A 5 16.33 -8.62 5.70
C ARG A 5 17.23 -7.64 4.91
N GLY A 6 17.79 -6.62 5.56
CA GLY A 6 18.77 -5.71 4.96
C GLY A 6 18.22 -4.38 4.44
N PHE A 7 16.91 -4.14 4.53
CA PHE A 7 16.34 -2.83 4.19
C PHE A 7 16.70 -1.81 5.29
N ARG A 8 17.56 -0.84 4.96
CA ARG A 8 18.07 0.18 5.91
C ARG A 8 17.55 1.58 5.65
N CYS A 9 17.06 1.86 4.44
CA CYS A 9 16.49 3.14 4.06
C CYS A 9 14.96 3.04 4.14
N LEU A 10 14.41 3.33 5.31
CA LEU A 10 12.97 3.30 5.56
C LEU A 10 12.47 4.72 5.78
N HIS A 11 11.56 5.17 4.92
CA HIS A 11 10.79 6.39 5.10
C HIS A 11 9.35 6.01 5.44
N GLY A 12 8.72 6.79 6.31
CA GLY A 12 7.33 6.56 6.73
C GLY A 12 6.49 7.82 6.61
N VAL A 13 5.23 7.63 6.23
CA VAL A 13 4.23 8.68 6.18
C VAL A 13 2.99 8.21 6.93
N ASP A 14 2.37 9.10 7.68
CA ASP A 14 1.10 8.84 8.38
C ASP A 14 0.35 10.17 8.56
N GLY A 15 -0.98 10.11 8.63
CA GLY A 15 -1.82 11.27 8.93
C GLY A 15 -1.91 11.60 10.42
N SER A 16 -1.42 10.70 11.30
CA SER A 16 -1.44 10.81 12.75
C SER A 16 -0.04 11.10 13.30
N ALA A 17 0.12 12.27 13.94
CA ALA A 17 1.35 12.62 14.64
C ALA A 17 1.69 11.59 15.76
N GLY A 18 0.67 11.02 16.41
CA GLY A 18 0.86 9.97 17.42
C GLY A 18 1.46 8.70 16.83
N MET A 19 0.99 8.27 15.66
CA MET A 19 1.55 7.10 14.95
C MET A 19 2.99 7.35 14.49
N LEU A 20 3.30 8.57 14.05
CA LEU A 20 4.67 8.95 13.70
C LEU A 20 5.61 8.91 14.91
N GLU A 21 5.13 9.31 16.10
CA GLU A 21 5.95 9.19 17.31
C GLU A 21 6.19 7.73 17.70
N GLN A 22 5.19 6.87 17.56
CA GLN A 22 5.36 5.42 17.72
C GLN A 22 6.36 4.86 16.70
N ALA A 23 6.30 5.29 15.43
CA ALA A 23 7.26 4.87 14.42
C ALA A 23 8.68 5.37 14.74
N ARG A 24 8.83 6.59 15.24
CA ARG A 24 10.10 7.19 15.64
C ARG A 24 10.77 6.41 16.76
N SER A 25 10.00 5.99 17.77
CA SER A 25 10.53 5.24 18.92
C SER A 25 11.14 3.89 18.53
N THR A 26 10.79 3.33 17.36
CA THR A 26 11.43 2.11 16.84
C THR A 26 12.89 2.30 16.42
N GLY A 27 13.31 3.54 16.12
CA GLY A 27 14.65 3.84 15.59
C GLY A 27 14.93 3.27 14.20
N LEU A 28 13.91 2.78 13.48
CA LEU A 28 14.08 2.09 12.18
C LEU A 28 13.96 3.03 10.97
N TYR A 29 13.27 4.16 11.13
CA TYR A 29 12.98 5.08 10.03
C TYR A 29 14.02 6.20 9.96
N GLN A 30 14.58 6.42 8.78
CA GLN A 30 15.47 7.56 8.52
C GLN A 30 14.68 8.86 8.44
N GLU A 31 13.47 8.79 7.89
CA GLU A 31 12.59 9.93 7.69
C GLU A 31 11.15 9.58 8.01
N LEU A 32 10.47 10.51 8.69
CA LEU A 32 9.04 10.43 9.00
C LEU A 32 8.40 11.77 8.61
N ARG A 33 7.27 11.71 7.90
CA ARG A 33 6.52 12.88 7.45
C ARG A 33 5.04 12.74 7.77
N LEU A 34 4.44 13.82 8.27
CA LEU A 34 3.00 13.92 8.45
C LEU A 34 2.37 14.22 7.09
N CYS A 35 1.49 13.33 6.63
CA CYS A 35 0.83 13.43 5.33
C CYS A 35 -0.46 12.62 5.34
N VAL A 36 -1.58 13.25 4.97
CA VAL A 36 -2.87 12.54 4.84
C VAL A 36 -2.99 11.98 3.43
N LEU A 37 -2.81 10.66 3.30
CA LEU A 37 -2.89 9.95 2.03
C LEU A 37 -4.24 10.16 1.33
N GLY A 38 -4.20 10.47 0.03
CA GLY A 38 -5.39 10.71 -0.79
C GLY A 38 -5.95 12.13 -0.72
N LYS A 39 -5.43 13.00 0.16
CA LYS A 39 -5.73 14.44 0.17
C LYS A 39 -4.56 15.27 -0.33
N GLU A 40 -3.36 14.88 0.05
CA GLU A 40 -2.11 15.60 -0.24
C GLU A 40 -1.21 14.72 -1.12
N PRO A 41 -0.40 15.31 -2.02
CA PRO A 41 0.67 14.59 -2.68
C PRO A 41 1.65 13.99 -1.67
N LEU A 42 2.21 12.83 -1.99
CA LEU A 42 3.25 12.25 -1.13
C LEU A 42 4.46 13.20 -1.05
N PRO A 43 5.03 13.42 0.15
CA PRO A 43 6.17 14.31 0.38
C PRO A 43 7.48 13.63 -0.06
N ALA A 44 7.53 13.16 -1.30
CA ALA A 44 8.67 12.51 -1.92
C ALA A 44 8.72 12.82 -3.42
N PRO A 45 9.93 12.92 -4.01
CA PRO A 45 10.09 13.06 -5.45
C PRO A 45 9.45 11.89 -6.21
N ALA A 46 9.17 12.12 -7.49
CA ALA A 46 8.86 11.01 -8.38
C ALA A 46 10.04 10.03 -8.46
N GLU A 47 9.74 8.73 -8.60
CA GLU A 47 10.71 7.69 -8.89
C GLU A 47 11.85 7.60 -7.86
N HIS A 48 11.50 7.75 -6.58
CA HIS A 48 12.45 7.81 -5.48
C HIS A 48 12.66 6.45 -4.78
N TYR A 49 11.61 5.63 -4.68
CA TYR A 49 11.63 4.40 -3.88
C TYR A 49 11.72 3.15 -4.75
N ASP A 50 12.57 2.21 -4.33
CA ASP A 50 12.67 0.87 -4.93
C ASP A 50 11.47 -0.03 -4.54
N ALA A 51 10.84 0.26 -3.40
CA ALA A 51 9.61 -0.39 -2.96
C ALA A 51 8.72 0.56 -2.15
N VAL A 52 7.41 0.48 -2.38
CA VAL A 52 6.37 1.21 -1.64
C VAL A 52 5.39 0.20 -1.03
N THR A 53 5.09 0.36 0.26
CA THR A 53 4.20 -0.57 0.98
C THR A 53 3.05 0.18 1.63
N VAL A 54 1.82 -0.29 1.46
CA VAL A 54 0.64 0.19 2.20
C VAL A 54 -0.04 -1.00 2.84
N VAL A 55 0.06 -1.07 4.17
CA VAL A 55 -0.39 -2.20 4.97
C VAL A 55 -1.47 -1.74 5.95
N GLY A 56 -2.64 -2.37 5.90
CA GLY A 56 -3.74 -2.09 6.84
C GLY A 56 -4.37 -0.68 6.75
N ALA A 57 -4.15 0.05 5.65
CA ALA A 57 -4.63 1.43 5.49
C ALA A 57 -5.57 1.63 4.29
N LEU A 58 -5.45 0.79 3.24
CA LEU A 58 -6.38 0.81 2.12
C LEU A 58 -7.69 0.16 2.57
N GLY A 59 -8.71 0.97 2.82
CA GLY A 59 -10.00 0.50 3.30
C GLY A 59 -11.07 1.58 3.33
N GLU A 60 -12.33 1.13 3.46
CA GLU A 60 -13.50 1.99 3.66
C GLU A 60 -13.29 2.90 4.88
N GLY A 61 -13.54 4.21 4.71
CA GLY A 61 -13.32 5.21 5.76
C GLY A 61 -11.85 5.49 6.13
N GLN A 62 -10.90 4.84 5.47
CA GLN A 62 -9.45 5.02 5.67
C GLN A 62 -8.82 5.68 4.43
N VAL A 63 -7.77 5.09 3.84
CA VAL A 63 -7.10 5.64 2.67
C VAL A 63 -7.87 5.29 1.40
N PRO A 64 -8.29 6.27 0.59
CA PRO A 64 -9.02 6.02 -0.65
C PRO A 64 -8.10 5.40 -1.73
N SER A 65 -8.67 4.64 -2.66
CA SER A 65 -7.95 4.07 -3.81
C SER A 65 -7.41 5.14 -4.77
N THR A 66 -7.85 6.40 -4.66
CA THR A 66 -7.30 7.54 -5.39
C THR A 66 -5.84 7.85 -5.03
N VAL A 67 -5.27 7.23 -3.99
CA VAL A 67 -3.84 7.33 -3.66
C VAL A 67 -2.93 6.60 -4.66
N LEU A 68 -3.45 5.60 -5.39
CA LEU A 68 -2.64 4.71 -6.23
C LEU A 68 -1.72 5.44 -7.23
N PRO A 69 -2.16 6.49 -7.95
CA PRO A 69 -1.28 7.25 -8.83
C PRO A 69 -0.08 7.89 -8.11
N GLU A 70 -0.26 8.37 -6.87
CA GLU A 70 0.83 8.95 -6.08
C GLU A 70 1.81 7.87 -5.60
N LEU A 71 1.30 6.69 -5.19
CA LEU A 71 2.17 5.55 -4.86
C LEU A 71 3.01 5.14 -6.08
N LEU A 72 2.40 5.07 -7.25
CA LEU A 72 3.07 4.78 -8.51
C LEU A 72 4.09 5.87 -8.88
N ARG A 73 3.75 7.16 -8.69
CA ARG A 73 4.61 8.30 -8.99
C ARG A 73 5.92 8.21 -8.23
N VAL A 74 5.89 7.95 -6.92
CA VAL A 74 7.10 7.90 -6.08
C VAL A 74 7.89 6.60 -6.23
N THR A 75 7.31 5.57 -6.84
CA THR A 75 7.99 4.29 -7.10
C THR A 75 8.87 4.40 -8.35
N LYS A 76 10.09 3.88 -8.29
CA LYS A 76 10.99 3.81 -9.45
C LYS A 76 10.46 2.87 -10.54
N PRO A 77 10.76 3.11 -11.82
CA PRO A 77 10.66 2.09 -12.86
C PRO A 77 11.30 0.77 -12.42
N GLY A 78 10.59 -0.35 -12.54
CA GLY A 78 11.02 -1.67 -12.05
C GLY A 78 10.92 -1.86 -10.53
N GLY A 79 10.54 -0.83 -9.77
CA GLY A 79 10.27 -0.90 -8.34
C GLY A 79 8.95 -1.57 -8.00
N PHE A 80 8.77 -1.94 -6.73
CA PHE A 80 7.65 -2.75 -6.27
C PHE A 80 6.62 -1.96 -5.47
N LEU A 81 5.35 -2.34 -5.63
CA LEU A 81 4.26 -1.89 -4.78
C LEU A 81 3.63 -3.10 -4.09
N CYS A 82 3.64 -3.09 -2.75
CA CYS A 82 3.01 -4.13 -1.92
C CYS A 82 1.83 -3.52 -1.17
N LEU A 83 0.62 -3.94 -1.54
CA LEU A 83 -0.62 -3.33 -1.07
C LEU A 83 -1.47 -4.40 -0.39
N THR A 84 -2.14 -4.04 0.71
CA THR A 84 -3.10 -4.95 1.36
C THR A 84 -4.43 -4.27 1.60
N THR A 85 -5.52 -5.01 1.50
CA THR A 85 -6.87 -4.57 1.91
C THR A 85 -7.59 -5.69 2.64
N ARG A 86 -8.53 -5.33 3.52
CA ARG A 86 -9.38 -6.29 4.25
C ARG A 86 -10.48 -6.86 3.34
N SER A 87 -11.00 -8.03 3.69
CA SER A 87 -12.09 -8.72 2.99
C SER A 87 -13.32 -8.92 3.89
N ASN A 88 -13.44 -8.18 5.00
CA ASN A 88 -14.61 -8.20 5.88
C ASN A 88 -15.82 -7.47 5.24
N PRO A 89 -17.06 -7.75 5.67
CA PRO A 89 -18.28 -7.25 5.01
C PRO A 89 -18.32 -5.74 4.79
N SER A 90 -17.88 -4.95 5.78
CA SER A 90 -17.87 -3.48 5.70
C SER A 90 -16.86 -2.92 4.68
N ASN A 91 -15.88 -3.72 4.24
CA ASN A 91 -14.85 -3.31 3.29
C ASN A 91 -15.06 -3.84 1.87
N LEU A 92 -16.07 -4.69 1.63
CA LEU A 92 -16.26 -5.35 0.33
C LEU A 92 -16.47 -4.38 -0.84
N ARG A 93 -17.24 -3.30 -0.62
CA ARG A 93 -17.46 -2.26 -1.63
C ARG A 93 -16.15 -1.56 -2.00
N TYR A 94 -15.42 -1.09 -0.99
CA TYR A 94 -14.09 -0.50 -1.17
C TYR A 94 -13.13 -1.46 -1.88
N LYS A 95 -13.11 -2.73 -1.49
CA LYS A 95 -12.25 -3.75 -2.12
C LYS A 95 -12.56 -3.88 -3.62
N ALA A 96 -13.83 -3.94 -4.01
CA ALA A 96 -14.22 -4.01 -5.41
C ALA A 96 -13.77 -2.76 -6.19
N GLU A 97 -13.95 -1.56 -5.62
CA GLU A 97 -13.48 -0.30 -6.22
C GLU A 97 -11.96 -0.25 -6.36
N LEU A 98 -11.23 -0.73 -5.34
CA LEU A 98 -9.78 -0.85 -5.37
C LEU A 98 -9.34 -1.80 -6.49
N GLU A 99 -9.94 -2.98 -6.60
CA GLU A 99 -9.59 -3.97 -7.62
C GLU A 99 -9.81 -3.45 -9.05
N VAL A 100 -10.87 -2.66 -9.28
CA VAL A 100 -11.09 -1.97 -10.56
C VAL A 100 -9.96 -0.96 -10.83
N ALA A 101 -9.62 -0.12 -9.85
CA ALA A 101 -8.55 0.86 -10.01
C ALA A 101 -7.18 0.21 -10.26
N LEU A 102 -6.90 -0.90 -9.55
CA LEU A 102 -5.69 -1.69 -9.74
C LEU A 102 -5.62 -2.29 -11.15
N GLY A 103 -6.76 -2.81 -11.64
CA GLY A 103 -6.90 -3.37 -12.98
C GLY A 103 -6.72 -2.34 -14.09
N HIS A 104 -7.25 -1.12 -13.93
CA HIS A 104 -7.04 -0.05 -14.91
C HIS A 104 -5.57 0.33 -15.05
N LEU A 105 -4.83 0.44 -13.94
CA LEU A 105 -3.40 0.74 -13.98
C LEU A 105 -2.61 -0.38 -14.67
N GLU A 106 -2.98 -1.64 -14.43
CA GLU A 106 -2.39 -2.78 -15.13
C GLU A 106 -2.69 -2.76 -16.64
N GLN A 107 -3.95 -2.53 -17.04
CA GLN A 107 -4.36 -2.44 -18.44
C GLN A 107 -3.68 -1.28 -19.19
N SER A 108 -3.42 -0.17 -18.50
CA SER A 108 -2.69 0.98 -19.07
C SER A 108 -1.18 0.73 -19.24
N GLY A 109 -0.67 -0.40 -18.75
CA GLY A 109 0.75 -0.72 -18.77
C GLY A 109 1.58 0.03 -17.72
N ALA A 110 0.94 0.66 -16.72
CA ALA A 110 1.63 1.40 -15.66
C ALA A 110 2.41 0.47 -14.71
N TRP A 111 1.90 -0.73 -14.50
CA TRP A 111 2.54 -1.80 -13.74
C TRP A 111 2.11 -3.17 -14.22
N GLN A 112 2.79 -4.20 -13.75
CA GLN A 112 2.43 -5.60 -13.93
C GLN A 112 2.10 -6.23 -12.57
N LYS A 113 1.02 -7.01 -12.49
CA LYS A 113 0.72 -7.80 -11.29
C LYS A 113 1.64 -9.01 -11.20
N LEU A 114 2.26 -9.18 -10.03
CA LEU A 114 3.09 -10.33 -9.71
C LEU A 114 2.39 -11.29 -8.75
N LEU A 115 1.58 -10.76 -7.83
CA LEU A 115 0.83 -11.55 -6.86
C LEU A 115 -0.52 -10.90 -6.56
N ALA A 116 -1.53 -11.74 -6.43
CA ALA A 116 -2.75 -11.45 -5.68
C ALA A 116 -3.05 -12.71 -4.85
N GLN A 117 -2.98 -12.59 -3.52
CA GLN A 117 -3.13 -13.72 -2.62
C GLN A 117 -4.09 -13.37 -1.49
N GLU A 118 -5.16 -14.16 -1.37
CA GLU A 118 -6.04 -14.15 -0.21
C GLU A 118 -5.30 -14.71 1.02
N VAL A 119 -5.51 -14.06 2.15
CA VAL A 119 -4.93 -14.42 3.45
C VAL A 119 -6.08 -14.51 4.45
N GLU A 120 -6.34 -15.73 4.90
CA GLU A 120 -7.46 -16.04 5.81
C GLU A 120 -7.31 -15.36 7.17
N TYR A 121 -6.11 -15.42 7.75
CA TYR A 121 -5.78 -14.86 9.07
C TYR A 121 -4.92 -13.60 8.93
N TRP A 122 -5.48 -12.55 8.36
CA TRP A 122 -4.75 -11.33 8.03
C TRP A 122 -4.63 -10.36 9.22
N GLU A 123 -5.76 -9.92 9.76
CA GLU A 123 -5.82 -8.92 10.83
C GLU A 123 -6.66 -9.45 11.99
N ARG A 124 -6.26 -9.19 13.23
CA ARG A 124 -7.05 -9.62 14.38
C ARG A 124 -8.29 -8.72 14.48
N ALA A 125 -9.47 -9.34 14.51
CA ALA A 125 -10.72 -8.59 14.60
C ALA A 125 -10.84 -7.85 15.94
N THR A 126 -11.44 -6.66 15.91
CA THR A 126 -11.71 -5.88 17.14
C THR A 126 -13.05 -6.27 17.79
N ASN A 127 -13.93 -6.91 17.02
CA ASN A 127 -15.21 -7.44 17.43
C ASN A 127 -15.57 -8.68 16.60
N GLU A 128 -16.58 -9.44 17.01
CA GLU A 128 -16.97 -10.69 16.34
C GLU A 128 -17.59 -10.47 14.95
N GLU A 129 -18.29 -9.36 14.73
CA GLU A 129 -18.96 -9.06 13.46
C GLU A 129 -17.96 -8.82 12.31
N GLU A 130 -16.77 -8.33 12.63
CA GLU A 130 -15.68 -8.17 11.67
C GLU A 130 -14.99 -9.51 11.35
N SER A 131 -15.15 -10.53 12.21
CA SER A 131 -14.42 -11.78 12.04
C SER A 131 -14.94 -12.61 10.87
N THR A 132 -14.01 -13.10 10.06
CA THR A 132 -14.23 -14.14 9.07
C THR A 132 -14.60 -15.44 9.78
N GLN A 133 -15.88 -15.81 9.69
CA GLN A 133 -16.42 -17.10 10.15
C GLN A 133 -16.16 -17.41 11.64
N GLY A 134 -16.09 -16.38 12.49
CA GLY A 134 -15.90 -16.57 13.95
C GLY A 134 -14.49 -17.01 14.35
N THR A 135 -13.50 -16.86 13.47
CA THR A 135 -12.09 -17.21 13.73
C THR A 135 -11.38 -16.25 14.70
N GLY A 136 -11.96 -15.09 14.98
CA GLY A 136 -11.31 -13.95 15.64
C GLY A 136 -10.40 -13.12 14.71
N TYR A 137 -10.33 -13.46 13.43
CA TYR A 137 -9.54 -12.75 12.42
C TYR A 137 -10.41 -12.23 11.29
N ILE A 138 -9.96 -11.15 10.67
CA ILE A 138 -10.43 -10.59 9.41
C ILE A 138 -9.51 -11.14 8.30
N SER A 139 -10.09 -11.72 7.26
CA SER A 139 -9.36 -12.08 6.04
C SER A 139 -9.01 -10.83 5.22
N GLY A 140 -8.02 -10.94 4.35
CA GLY A 140 -7.59 -9.84 3.48
C GLY A 140 -6.83 -10.34 2.26
N VAL A 141 -6.44 -9.41 1.40
CA VAL A 141 -5.68 -9.70 0.18
C VAL A 141 -4.35 -8.98 0.20
N VAL A 142 -3.31 -9.69 -0.21
CA VAL A 142 -2.00 -9.11 -0.53
C VAL A 142 -1.86 -9.00 -2.04
N TYR A 143 -1.58 -7.80 -2.52
CA TYR A 143 -1.21 -7.55 -3.90
C TYR A 143 0.25 -7.13 -4.00
N ILE A 144 0.96 -7.68 -4.98
CA ILE A 144 2.31 -7.24 -5.35
C ILE A 144 2.29 -6.87 -6.82
N TYR A 145 2.68 -5.64 -7.11
CA TYR A 145 2.87 -5.10 -8.45
C TYR A 145 4.31 -4.67 -8.65
N GLN A 146 4.76 -4.69 -9.89
CA GLN A 146 6.02 -4.07 -10.30
C GLN A 146 5.72 -2.96 -11.31
N LYS A 147 6.20 -1.74 -11.02
CA LYS A 147 6.04 -0.59 -11.93
C LYS A 147 6.77 -0.87 -13.24
N CYS A 148 6.06 -0.72 -14.35
CA CYS A 148 6.65 -0.94 -15.67
C CYS A 148 7.68 0.17 -15.97
N PRO A 149 8.77 -0.15 -16.68
CA PRO A 149 9.62 0.87 -17.27
C PRO A 149 8.84 1.78 -18.22
N VAL A 150 9.10 3.08 -18.17
CA VAL A 150 8.64 3.99 -19.23
C VAL A 150 9.37 3.55 -20.51
N PRO A 151 8.67 3.29 -21.62
CA PRO A 151 9.36 3.02 -22.88
C PRO A 151 10.24 4.23 -23.20
N HIS A 152 11.55 4.03 -23.29
CA HIS A 152 12.41 5.03 -23.91
C HIS A 152 11.94 5.14 -25.36
N LEU A 153 11.29 6.25 -25.70
CA LEU A 153 11.18 6.64 -27.09
C LEU A 153 12.61 6.89 -27.55
N GLU A 154 13.18 5.93 -28.29
CA GLU A 154 14.39 6.17 -29.06
C GLU A 154 14.05 7.32 -30.02
N GLU A 155 14.57 8.52 -29.73
CA GLU A 155 14.60 9.62 -30.68
C GLU A 155 15.37 9.13 -31.91
N ARG A 156 14.64 8.87 -32.99
CA ARG A 156 15.19 8.56 -34.32
C ARG A 156 15.63 9.82 -35.04
#